data_AF-A0A7V2GBJ5-F1
#
_entry.id   AF-A0A7V2GBJ5-F1
#
_cell.length_a   1.000
_cell.length_b   1.000
_cell.length_c   1.000
_cell.angle_alpha   90.00
_cell.angle_beta   90.00
_cell.angle_gamma   90.00
#
_symmetry.space_group_name_H-M   'P 1'
#
loop_
_entity.id
_entity.type
_entity.pdbx_description
1 polymer ?
#
loop_
_entity_poly.entity_id
_entity_poly.type
_entity_poly.pdbx_seq_one_letter_code
_entity_poly.pdbx_strand_id
1 'polypeptide(L)'
;MIDDPTFIEYMERVNAYQESNRGSPCLWKGYRNGLRRLRFGESFGTDAQHTIRMAIPLDDPDPSRHEYGRGYRAGYAGDNPTVLVDQASRFCCS
;
A
#
# COMPACT_ATOMS: atom_id res chain seq x y z
N MET A 1 10.60 12.05 -3.14
CA MET A 1 11.33 10.82 -2.78
C MET A 1 11.32 10.74 -1.26
N ILE A 2 10.90 9.61 -0.70
CA ILE A 2 10.91 9.39 0.76
C ILE A 2 12.35 9.16 1.24
N ASP A 3 12.71 9.64 2.42
CA ASP A 3 14.03 9.41 3.01
C ASP A 3 14.19 7.96 3.52
N ASP A 4 15.45 7.56 3.75
CA ASP A 4 15.78 6.18 4.15
C ASP A 4 15.22 5.78 5.52
N PRO A 5 15.33 6.61 6.59
CA PRO A 5 14.75 6.27 7.87
C PRO A 5 13.24 6.03 7.80
N THR A 6 12.51 6.93 7.15
CA THR A 6 11.03 6.82 7.03
C THR A 6 10.65 5.64 6.15
N PHE A 7 11.40 5.37 5.07
CA PHE A 7 11.19 4.19 4.24
C PHE A 7 11.31 2.90 5.04
N ILE A 8 12.40 2.75 5.80
CA ILE A 8 12.66 1.56 6.63
C ILE A 8 11.57 1.42 7.69
N GLU A 9 11.27 2.49 8.42
CA GLU A 9 10.24 2.51 9.45
C GLU A 9 8.88 2.05 8.89
N TYR A 10 8.47 2.57 7.74
CA TYR A 10 7.18 2.22 7.15
C TYR A 10 7.15 0.77 6.67
N MET A 11 8.25 0.25 6.15
CA MET A 11 8.37 -1.17 5.80
C MET A 11 8.25 -2.07 7.04
N GLU A 12 8.90 -1.70 8.15
CA GLU A 12 8.81 -2.43 9.43
C GLU A 12 7.39 -2.41 10.01
N ARG A 13 6.73 -1.24 10.02
CA ARG A 13 5.33 -1.11 10.46
C ARG A 13 4.40 -2.01 9.66
N VAL A 14 4.55 -2.06 8.33
CA VAL A 14 3.73 -2.91 7.47
C VAL A 14 3.97 -4.40 7.74
N ASN A 15 5.20 -4.81 8.03
CA ASN A 15 5.47 -6.19 8.45
C ASN A 15 4.76 -6.52 9.76
N ALA A 16 4.86 -5.65 10.77
CA ALA A 16 4.15 -5.83 12.04
C ALA A 16 2.62 -5.87 11.88
N TYR A 17 2.04 -5.07 10.99
CA TYR A 17 0.60 -5.13 10.70
C TYR A 17 0.19 -6.42 10.01
N GLN A 18 1.01 -6.92 9.09
CA GLN A 18 0.74 -8.21 8.46
C GLN A 18 0.84 -9.37 9.46
N GLU A 19 1.85 -9.37 10.33
CA GLU A 19 2.03 -10.39 11.38
C GLU A 19 0.90 -10.38 12.41
N SER A 20 0.39 -9.19 12.75
CA SER A 20 -0.78 -9.02 13.63
C SER A 20 -2.13 -9.15 12.92
N ASN A 21 -2.14 -9.58 11.65
CA ASN A 21 -3.34 -9.76 10.83
C ASN A 21 -4.23 -8.50 10.74
N ARG A 22 -3.63 -7.31 10.81
CA ARG A 22 -4.33 -6.02 10.69
C ARG A 22 -4.35 -5.59 9.23
N GLY A 23 -5.46 -5.85 8.53
CA GLY A 23 -5.61 -5.57 7.10
C GLY A 23 -5.20 -6.75 6.20
N SER A 24 -5.59 -6.71 4.93
CA SER A 24 -5.39 -7.85 4.03
C SER A 24 -3.93 -7.98 3.55
N PRO A 25 -3.46 -9.19 3.20
CA PRO A 25 -2.15 -9.36 2.57
C PRO A 25 -1.99 -8.57 1.27
N CYS A 26 -3.06 -8.41 0.49
CA CYS A 26 -3.08 -7.64 -0.75
C CYS A 26 -2.87 -6.15 -0.51
N LEU A 27 -3.49 -5.58 0.53
CA LEU A 27 -3.29 -4.19 0.96
C LEU A 27 -1.80 -3.91 1.22
N TRP A 28 -1.18 -4.71 2.06
CA TRP A 28 0.22 -4.52 2.45
C TRP A 28 1.20 -4.83 1.33
N LYS A 29 0.86 -5.76 0.42
CA LYS A 29 1.61 -5.97 -0.82
C LYS A 29 1.56 -4.72 -1.72
N GLY A 30 0.37 -4.12 -1.88
CA GLY A 30 0.19 -2.87 -2.61
C GLY A 30 1.02 -1.76 -2.01
N TYR A 31 0.90 -1.54 -0.70
CA TYR A 31 1.61 -0.50 0.04
C TYR A 31 3.13 -0.59 -0.13
N ARG A 32 3.74 -1.76 0.11
CA ARG A 32 5.18 -1.94 -0.07
C ARG A 32 5.63 -1.64 -1.51
N ASN A 33 4.82 -2.00 -2.50
CA ASN A 33 5.15 -1.72 -3.90
C ASN A 33 5.02 -0.23 -4.24
N GLY A 34 4.02 0.47 -3.69
CA GLY A 34 3.89 1.91 -3.81
C GLY A 34 5.07 2.65 -3.19
N LEU A 35 5.44 2.25 -1.97
CA LEU A 35 6.55 2.83 -1.22
C LEU A 35 7.90 2.62 -1.91
N ARG A 36 8.15 1.41 -2.44
CA ARG A 36 9.33 1.12 -3.26
C ARG A 36 9.36 1.95 -4.53
N ARG A 37 8.22 2.14 -5.19
CA ARG A 37 8.13 3.02 -6.37
C ARG A 37 8.45 4.47 -5.99
N LEU A 38 7.97 4.96 -4.84
CA LEU A 38 8.29 6.29 -4.33
C LEU A 38 9.78 6.46 -3.99
N ARG A 39 10.43 5.42 -3.45
CA ARG A 39 11.84 5.45 -3.04
C ARG A 39 12.82 5.31 -4.20
N PHE A 40 12.56 4.36 -5.10
CA PHE A 40 13.50 3.93 -6.15
C PHE A 40 13.10 4.39 -7.56
N GLY A 41 11.90 4.95 -7.75
CA GLY A 41 11.43 5.41 -9.04
C GLY A 41 11.39 4.30 -10.09
N GLU A 42 11.90 4.59 -11.28
CA GLU A 42 11.97 3.65 -12.42
C GLU A 42 12.87 2.44 -12.20
N SER A 43 13.79 2.50 -11.23
CA SER A 43 14.56 1.33 -10.80
C SER A 43 13.67 0.25 -10.16
N PHE A 44 12.43 0.60 -9.77
CA PHE A 44 11.43 -0.35 -9.28
C PHE A 44 10.20 -0.40 -10.20
N GLY A 45 10.22 -1.35 -11.14
CA GLY A 45 9.15 -1.60 -12.09
C GLY A 45 9.02 -0.53 -13.17
N THR A 46 8.28 -0.84 -14.23
CA THR A 46 8.12 0.06 -15.38
C THR A 46 7.01 1.09 -15.15
N ASP A 47 7.03 2.20 -15.89
CA ASP A 47 5.96 3.20 -15.89
C ASP A 47 4.61 2.62 -16.28
N ALA A 48 4.60 1.67 -17.22
CA ALA A 48 3.39 0.94 -17.59
C ALA A 48 2.82 0.17 -16.38
N GLN A 49 3.67 -0.51 -15.60
CA GLN A 49 3.23 -1.19 -14.38
C GLN A 49 2.73 -0.20 -13.32
N HIS A 50 3.40 0.94 -13.14
CA HIS A 50 2.92 2.00 -12.24
C HIS A 50 1.54 2.49 -12.66
N THR A 51 1.35 2.80 -13.95
CA THR A 51 0.10 3.28 -14.53
C THR A 51 -1.03 2.29 -14.30
N ILE A 52 -0.81 1.00 -14.58
CA ILE A 52 -1.80 -0.06 -14.35
C ILE A 52 -2.20 -0.12 -12.87
N ARG A 53 -1.24 -0.04 -11.94
CA ARG A 53 -1.50 -0.11 -10.50
C ARG A 53 -2.26 1.13 -9.99
N MET A 54 -1.95 2.31 -10.53
CA MET A 54 -2.68 3.55 -10.21
C MET A 54 -4.11 3.56 -10.76
N ALA A 55 -4.36 2.82 -11.84
CA ALA A 55 -5.66 2.75 -12.50
C ALA A 55 -6.66 1.76 -11.86
N ILE A 56 -6.26 0.97 -10.86
CA ILE A 56 -7.15 -0.01 -10.21
C ILE A 56 -8.31 0.73 -9.51
N PRO A 57 -9.58 0.54 -9.90
CA PRO A 57 -10.69 1.29 -9.31
C PRO A 57 -10.79 1.15 -7.79
N LEU A 58 -11.29 2.19 -7.10
CA LEU A 58 -11.55 2.14 -5.66
C LEU A 58 -12.75 1.26 -5.31
N ASP A 59 -13.59 0.96 -6.29
CA ASP A 59 -14.75 0.08 -6.23
C ASP A 59 -14.56 -1.18 -7.08
N ASP A 60 -13.30 -1.61 -7.31
CA ASP A 60 -13.00 -2.82 -8.07
C ASP A 60 -13.73 -4.02 -7.42
N PRO A 61 -14.53 -4.79 -8.19
CA PRO A 61 -15.35 -5.87 -7.65
C PRO A 61 -14.51 -7.04 -7.12
N ASP A 62 -13.22 -7.14 -7.49
CA ASP A 62 -12.29 -8.06 -6.86
C ASP A 62 -11.68 -7.41 -5.60
N PRO A 63 -12.01 -7.90 -4.40
CA PRO A 63 -11.51 -7.32 -3.14
C PRO A 63 -9.99 -7.32 -3.06
N SER A 64 -9.32 -8.32 -3.67
CA SER A 64 -7.86 -8.39 -3.67
C SER A 64 -7.24 -7.28 -4.49
N ARG A 65 -7.83 -6.98 -5.65
CA ARG A 65 -7.39 -5.88 -6.52
C ARG A 65 -7.69 -4.54 -5.87
N HIS A 66 -8.90 -4.35 -5.36
CA HIS A 66 -9.28 -3.14 -4.64
C HIS A 66 -8.29 -2.82 -3.51
N GLU A 67 -8.05 -3.78 -2.60
CA GLU A 67 -7.12 -3.59 -1.48
C GLU A 67 -5.69 -3.32 -1.95
N TYR A 68 -5.21 -4.05 -2.96
CA TYR A 68 -3.90 -3.79 -3.55
C TYR A 68 -3.79 -2.37 -4.10
N GLY A 69 -4.77 -1.89 -4.85
CA GLY A 69 -4.80 -0.54 -5.41
C GLY A 69 -4.82 0.53 -4.33
N ARG A 70 -5.65 0.34 -3.30
CA ARG A 70 -5.71 1.22 -2.13
C ARG A 70 -4.35 1.31 -1.42
N GLY A 71 -3.72 0.16 -1.14
CA GLY A 71 -2.40 0.12 -0.53
C GLY A 71 -1.34 0.79 -1.40
N TYR A 72 -1.33 0.49 -2.70
CA TYR A 72 -0.37 1.04 -3.66
C TYR A 72 -0.38 2.57 -3.67
N ARG A 73 -1.56 3.18 -3.71
CA ARG A 73 -1.70 4.65 -3.69
C ARG A 73 -1.15 5.27 -2.42
N ALA A 74 -1.52 4.74 -1.25
CA ALA A 74 -1.04 5.25 0.03
C ALA A 74 0.49 5.11 0.18
N GLY A 75 1.04 3.95 -0.20
CA GLY A 75 2.49 3.74 -0.20
C GLY A 75 3.22 4.67 -1.17
N TYR A 76 2.63 4.92 -2.35
CA TYR A 76 3.22 5.85 -3.34
C TYR A 76 3.10 7.32 -2.93
N ALA A 77 2.05 7.69 -2.20
CA ALA A 77 1.89 9.01 -1.59
C ALA A 77 2.87 9.23 -0.43
N GLY A 78 3.39 8.14 0.17
CA GLY A 78 4.24 8.21 1.36
C GLY A 78 3.43 8.44 2.63
N ASP A 79 2.16 8.01 2.65
CA ASP A 79 1.31 8.13 3.82
C ASP A 79 1.78 7.21 4.94
N ASN A 80 1.64 7.63 6.19
CA ASN A 80 1.93 6.76 7.33
C ASN A 80 1.00 5.53 7.30
N PRO A 81 1.51 4.28 7.37
CA PRO A 81 0.69 3.09 7.16
C PRO A 81 -0.42 2.93 8.22
N THR A 82 -0.33 3.60 9.37
CA THR A 82 -1.39 3.64 10.39
C THR A 82 -2.72 4.15 9.84
N VAL A 83 -2.72 5.08 8.88
CA VAL A 83 -3.97 5.61 8.28
C VAL A 83 -4.80 4.52 7.61
N LEU A 84 -4.15 3.44 7.13
CA LEU A 84 -4.83 2.35 6.45
C LEU A 84 -5.47 1.36 7.42
N VAL A 85 -4.90 1.21 8.62
CA VAL A 85 -5.39 0.34 9.69
C VAL A 85 -6.66 0.93 10.31
N ASP A 86 -6.68 2.24 10.54
CA ASP A 86 -7.82 2.94 11.15
C ASP A 86 -9.06 2.93 10.24
N GLN A 87 -8.84 2.86 8.92
CA GLN A 87 -9.90 2.77 7.92
C GLN A 87 -10.41 1.32 7.73
N ALA A 88 -9.57 0.30 7.87
CA ALA A 88 -10.00 -1.11 7.86
C ALA A 88 -10.95 -1.44 9.03
N SER A 89 -10.79 -0.72 10.14
CA SER A 89 -11.63 -0.85 11.34
C SER A 89 -13.05 -0.32 11.16
N ARG A 90 -13.34 0.43 10.08
CA ARG A 90 -14.66 1.04 9.83
C ARG A 90 -15.59 0.19 8.94
N PHE A 91 -15.09 -0.90 8.37
CA PHE A 91 -15.87 -1.78 7.49
C PHE A 91 -16.21 -3.15 8.10
N CYS A 92 -15.80 -3.41 9.35
CA CYS A 92 -16.26 -4.55 10.13
C CYS A 92 -17.34 -4.12 11.13
N CYS A 93 -18.50 -3.67 10.64
CA CYS A 93 -19.77 -3.61 11.39
C CYS A 93 -20.91 -3.28 10.42
N SER A 94 -21.48 -4.32 9.83
CA SER A 94 -22.90 -4.42 9.46
C SER A 94 -23.20 -5.85 9.01
#